data_AF-A0A7K4MV90-F1
#
_entry.id   AF-A0A7K4MV90-F1
#
_cell.length_a   1.000
_cell.length_b   1.000
_cell.length_c   1.000
_cell.angle_alpha   90.00
_cell.angle_beta   90.00
_cell.angle_gamma   90.00
#
_symmetry.space_group_name_H-M   'P 1'
#
loop_
_entity.id
_entity.type
_entity.pdbx_description
1 polymer ?
#
loop_
_entity_poly.entity_id
_entity_poly.type
_entity_poly.pdbx_seq_one_letter_code
_entity_poly.pdbx_strand_id
1 'polypeptide(L)'
;MKYVISVSKTYKHRGKDINHLPKTKKFWHIYYYEYDEVDEELKMYCVQVNWFTAMYYKFHKVKKIVLHCPSCNNDVLHFIKKRTQKAILNEECPTCFMKYKDILEELEITE
;
A
#
# COMPACT_ATOMS: atom_id res chain seq x y z
N MET A 1 -18.44 2.29 -8.72
CA MET A 1 -17.16 2.80 -8.17
C MET A 1 -16.21 1.63 -7.93
N LYS A 2 -14.93 1.72 -8.33
CA LYS A 2 -13.98 0.61 -8.19
C LYS A 2 -13.33 0.58 -6.81
N TYR A 3 -13.60 -0.47 -6.04
CA TYR A 3 -12.97 -0.69 -4.74
C TYR A 3 -11.71 -1.53 -4.91
N VAL A 4 -10.58 -0.86 -5.14
CA VAL A 4 -9.32 -1.56 -5.44
C VAL A 4 -8.77 -2.23 -4.18
N ILE A 5 -8.58 -3.56 -4.22
CA ILE A 5 -8.15 -4.42 -3.11
C ILE A 5 -6.64 -4.65 -3.14
N SER A 6 -6.09 -4.95 -4.33
CA SER A 6 -4.64 -5.17 -4.50
C SER A 6 -4.10 -4.62 -5.82
N VAL A 7 -2.80 -4.32 -5.84
CA VAL A 7 -2.04 -3.97 -7.05
C VAL A 7 -0.74 -4.75 -7.02
N SER A 8 -0.57 -5.68 -7.96
CA SER A 8 0.57 -6.59 -7.98
C SER A 8 1.24 -6.62 -9.36
N LYS A 9 2.51 -7.04 -9.38
CA LYS A 9 3.27 -7.28 -10.61
C LYS A 9 3.47 -8.78 -10.75
N THR A 10 2.82 -9.39 -11.74
CA THR A 10 2.78 -10.84 -11.91
C THR A 10 3.24 -11.22 -13.31
N TYR A 11 3.70 -12.46 -13.47
CA TYR A 11 3.91 -13.02 -14.81
C TYR A 11 2.57 -13.30 -15.46
N LYS A 12 2.51 -13.26 -16.80
CA LYS A 12 1.33 -13.75 -17.52
C LYS A 12 1.21 -15.25 -17.25
N HIS A 13 0.08 -15.69 -16.68
CA HIS A 13 -0.16 -17.10 -16.37
C HIS A 13 -0.06 -17.92 -17.65
N ARG A 14 0.86 -18.90 -17.69
CA ARG A 14 1.07 -19.78 -18.85
C ARG A 14 0.58 -21.22 -18.66
N GLY A 15 0.07 -21.55 -17.46
CA GLY A 15 -0.29 -22.90 -17.08
C GLY A 15 0.22 -23.26 -15.68
N LYS A 16 -0.22 -24.40 -15.16
CA LYS A 16 0.27 -24.96 -13.89
C LYS A 16 1.67 -25.56 -14.12
N ASP A 17 2.55 -25.46 -13.13
CA ASP A 17 3.90 -26.05 -13.11
C ASP A 17 4.92 -25.52 -14.13
N ILE A 18 4.74 -24.27 -14.58
CA ILE A 18 5.70 -23.61 -15.47
C ILE A 18 6.63 -22.70 -14.66
N ASN A 19 7.92 -23.01 -14.67
CA ASN A 19 8.96 -22.13 -14.16
C ASN A 19 9.19 -20.95 -15.13
N HIS A 20 8.96 -19.73 -14.65
CA HIS A 20 9.25 -18.54 -15.43
C HIS A 20 10.75 -18.29 -15.50
N LEU A 21 11.28 -18.10 -16.72
CA LEU A 21 12.67 -17.68 -16.91
C LEU A 21 12.91 -16.31 -16.26
N PRO A 22 14.12 -15.99 -15.78
CA PRO A 22 14.43 -14.70 -15.15
C PRO A 22 14.13 -13.49 -16.04
N LYS A 23 14.28 -13.62 -17.36
CA LYS A 23 14.02 -12.56 -18.36
C LYS A 23 12.53 -12.42 -18.70
N THR A 24 11.64 -13.22 -18.10
CA THR A 24 10.21 -13.17 -18.41
C THR A 24 9.62 -11.83 -17.98
N LYS A 25 8.95 -11.15 -18.93
CA LYS A 25 8.29 -9.87 -18.66
C LYS A 25 7.15 -10.06 -17.66
N LYS A 26 7.14 -9.21 -16.62
CA LYS A 26 6.03 -9.09 -15.66
C LYS A 26 5.10 -7.95 -16.06
N PHE A 27 3.81 -8.12 -15.80
CA PHE A 27 2.77 -7.14 -16.06
C PHE A 27 2.13 -6.68 -14.76
N TRP A 28 1.61 -5.45 -14.76
CA TRP A 28 0.88 -4.91 -13.62
C TRP A 28 -0.58 -5.30 -13.71
N HIS A 29 -1.13 -5.76 -12.59
CA HIS A 29 -2.54 -6.09 -12.46
C HIS A 29 -3.13 -5.34 -11.27
N ILE A 30 -4.37 -4.89 -11.44
CA ILE A 30 -5.21 -4.37 -10.37
C ILE A 30 -6.33 -5.37 -10.08
N TYR A 31 -6.60 -5.57 -8.80
CA TYR A 31 -7.68 -6.42 -8.29
C TYR A 31 -8.66 -5.51 -7.58
N TYR A 32 -9.92 -5.51 -8.00
CA TYR A 32 -10.93 -4.61 -7.45
C TYR A 32 -12.32 -5.26 -7.43
N TYR A 33 -13.16 -4.78 -6.53
CA TYR A 33 -14.60 -5.06 -6.60
C TYR A 33 -15.32 -3.93 -7.31
N GLU A 34 -16.33 -4.28 -8.08
CA GLU A 34 -17.29 -3.36 -8.70
C GLU A 34 -18.69 -3.90 -8.44
N TYR A 35 -19.59 -3.00 -8.04
CA TYR A 35 -20.99 -3.35 -7.80
C TYR A 35 -21.69 -3.51 -9.14
N ASP A 36 -22.26 -4.68 -9.37
CA ASP A 36 -23.09 -4.94 -10.53
C ASP A 36 -24.53 -4.55 -10.20
N GLU A 37 -25.05 -3.54 -10.90
CA GLU A 37 -26.41 -3.04 -10.68
C GLU A 37 -27.49 -4.03 -11.14
N VAL A 38 -27.15 -4.98 -12.03
CA VAL A 38 -28.11 -5.95 -12.56
C VAL A 38 -28.29 -7.12 -11.60
N ASP A 39 -27.17 -7.64 -11.09
CA ASP A 39 -27.16 -8.82 -10.22
C ASP A 39 -27.13 -8.45 -8.72
N GLU A 40 -27.11 -7.17 -8.38
CA GLU A 40 -27.02 -6.62 -7.02
C GLU A 40 -25.82 -7.14 -6.19
N GLU A 41 -24.77 -7.63 -6.86
CA GLU A 41 -23.62 -8.29 -6.22
C GLU A 41 -22.29 -7.54 -6.45
N LEU A 42 -21.36 -7.70 -5.50
CA LEU A 42 -19.97 -7.24 -5.63
C LEU A 42 -19.13 -8.26 -6.40
N LYS A 43 -18.85 -7.95 -7.67
CA LYS A 43 -18.04 -8.81 -8.54
C LYS A 43 -16.56 -8.45 -8.46
N MET A 44 -15.70 -9.46 -8.34
CA MET A 44 -14.24 -9.29 -8.32
C MET A 44 -13.68 -9.29 -9.74
N TYR A 45 -12.88 -8.29 -10.06
CA TYR A 45 -12.19 -8.17 -11.34
C TYR A 45 -10.67 -8.16 -11.17
N CYS A 46 -9.98 -8.70 -12.17
CA CYS A 46 -8.53 -8.63 -12.32
C CYS A 46 -8.21 -8.07 -13.72
N VAL A 47 -7.58 -6.90 -13.77
CA VAL A 47 -7.31 -6.21 -15.04
C VAL A 47 -5.83 -5.87 -15.15
N GLN A 48 -5.25 -6.17 -16.31
CA GLN A 48 -3.89 -5.75 -16.64
C GLN A 48 -3.87 -4.25 -16.93
N VAL A 49 -2.93 -3.53 -16.33
CA VAL A 49 -2.78 -2.08 -16.50
C VAL A 49 -1.34 -1.71 -16.84
N ASN A 50 -1.15 -0.47 -17.30
CA ASN A 50 0.19 0.10 -17.46
C ASN A 50 0.78 0.47 -16.09
N TRP A 51 2.08 0.81 -16.07
CA TRP A 51 2.79 1.17 -14.84
C TRP A 51 2.22 2.43 -14.17
N PHE A 52 1.86 3.46 -14.94
CA PHE A 52 1.33 4.71 -14.41
C PHE A 52 0.03 4.49 -13.63
N THR A 53 -0.92 3.77 -14.21
CA THR A 53 -2.19 3.39 -13.57
C THR A 53 -1.95 2.54 -12.33
N ALA A 54 -0.99 1.60 -12.38
CA ALA A 54 -0.65 0.79 -11.21
C ALA A 54 -0.09 1.64 -10.06
N MET A 55 0.77 2.61 -10.37
CA MET A 55 1.34 3.50 -9.36
C MET A 55 0.26 4.41 -8.77
N TYR A 56 -0.63 4.98 -9.59
CA TYR A 56 -1.79 5.74 -9.14
C TYR A 56 -2.56 4.98 -8.05
N TYR A 57 -3.01 3.75 -8.34
CA TYR A 57 -3.75 2.95 -7.36
C TYR A 57 -2.92 2.49 -6.16
N LYS A 58 -1.59 2.37 -6.28
CA LYS A 58 -0.73 2.09 -5.12
C LYS A 58 -0.60 3.30 -4.19
N PHE A 59 -0.45 4.49 -4.74
CA PHE A 59 -0.36 5.72 -3.96
C PHE A 59 -1.68 6.05 -3.28
N HIS A 60 -2.83 5.78 -3.91
CA HIS A 60 -4.12 5.97 -3.27
C HIS A 60 -4.42 4.97 -2.13
N LYS A 61 -3.59 3.94 -1.95
CA LYS A 61 -3.74 2.93 -0.88
C LYS A 61 -2.89 3.18 0.36
N VAL A 62 -2.00 4.15 0.32
CA VAL A 62 -1.20 4.50 1.49
C VAL A 62 -2.10 5.24 2.49
N LYS A 63 -1.98 4.89 3.76
CA LYS A 63 -2.64 5.62 4.84
C LYS A 63 -1.83 6.86 5.16
N LYS A 64 -2.53 7.98 5.32
CA LYS A 64 -1.98 9.20 5.89
C LYS A 64 -1.91 9.02 7.40
N ILE A 65 -0.72 9.12 7.97
CA ILE A 65 -0.53 9.14 9.42
C ILE A 65 0.32 10.34 9.79
N VAL A 66 0.10 10.89 10.98
CA VAL A 66 0.96 11.92 11.55
C VAL A 66 1.88 11.23 12.54
N LEU A 67 3.18 11.43 12.38
CA LEU A 67 4.19 10.94 13.30
C LEU A 67 4.88 12.13 13.97
N HIS A 68 5.19 11.98 15.25
CA HIS A 68 5.83 13.02 16.05
C HIS A 68 7.31 12.73 16.20
N CYS A 69 8.16 13.74 15.94
CA CYS A 69 9.57 13.64 16.25
C CYS A 69 9.82 14.16 17.68
N PRO A 70 10.25 13.32 18.63
CA PRO A 70 10.50 13.76 20.01
C PRO A 70 11.69 14.71 20.13
N SER A 71 12.61 14.72 19.16
CA SER A 71 13.81 15.59 19.20
C SER A 71 13.56 16.97 18.61
N CYS A 72 12.81 17.06 17.52
CA CYS A 72 12.48 18.33 16.88
C CYS A 72 11.15 18.92 17.36
N ASN A 73 10.40 18.15 18.17
CA ASN A 73 9.06 18.49 18.65
C ASN A 73 8.13 18.94 17.51
N ASN A 74 8.20 18.23 16.38
CA ASN A 74 7.42 18.53 15.18
C ASN A 74 6.61 17.32 14.72
N ASP A 75 5.45 17.63 14.14
CA ASP A 75 4.54 16.65 13.56
C ASP A 75 4.73 16.62 12.04
N VAL A 76 4.96 15.44 11.49
CA VAL A 76 5.18 15.26 10.05
C VAL A 76 4.18 14.25 9.50
N LEU A 77 3.68 14.54 8.29
CA LEU A 77 2.75 13.68 7.58
C LEU A 77 3.51 12.57 6.84
N HIS A 78 3.23 11.32 7.19
CA HIS A 78 3.79 10.14 6.53
C HIS A 78 2.72 9.36 5.77
N PHE A 79 3.18 8.68 4.71
CA PHE A 79 2.35 7.87 3.82
C PHE A 79 2.77 6.40 3.92
N ILE A 80 2.20 5.66 4.86
CA ILE A 80 2.57 4.25 5.10
C ILE A 80 1.48 3.30 4.61
N LYS A 81 1.88 2.12 4.11
CA LYS A 81 0.91 1.10 3.63
C LYS A 81 0.11 0.45 4.76
N LYS A 82 0.76 0.21 5.90
CA LYS A 82 0.18 -0.39 7.10
C LYS A 82 0.85 0.23 8.31
N ARG A 83 0.07 0.61 9.32
CA ARG A 83 0.58 1.06 10.63
C ARG A 83 1.15 -0.15 11.36
N THR A 84 2.45 -0.35 11.22
CA THR A 84 3.22 -1.35 11.97
C THR A 84 4.48 -0.68 12.48
N GLN A 85 4.96 -1.12 13.65
CA GLN A 85 6.18 -0.59 14.27
C GLN A 85 7.36 -0.60 13.29
N LYS A 86 7.53 -1.69 12.52
CA LYS A 86 8.56 -1.78 11.47
C LYS A 86 8.41 -0.74 10.36
N ALA A 87 7.19 -0.38 9.97
CA ALA A 87 6.96 0.62 8.94
C ALA A 87 7.23 2.04 9.47
N ILE A 88 6.94 2.30 10.74
CA ILE A 88 7.14 3.59 11.41
C ILE A 88 8.61 3.82 11.75
N LEU A 89 9.31 2.80 12.26
CA LEU A 89 10.74 2.83 12.59
C LEU A 89 11.68 2.93 11.39
N ASN A 90 11.15 2.86 10.16
CA ASN A 90 11.90 3.12 8.93
C ASN A 90 11.73 4.56 8.45
N GLU A 91 10.81 5.33 9.04
CA GLU A 91 10.64 6.74 8.72
C GLU A 91 11.56 7.56 9.63
N GLU A 92 12.29 8.50 9.04
CA GLU A 92 13.26 9.36 9.72
C GLU A 92 12.86 10.82 9.61
N CYS A 93 13.09 11.57 10.68
CA CYS A 93 12.84 13.00 10.69
C CYS A 93 13.75 13.70 9.67
N PRO A 94 13.21 14.53 8.75
CA PRO A 94 14.01 15.21 7.74
C PRO A 94 14.97 16.25 8.35
N THR A 95 14.77 16.63 9.61
CA THR A 95 15.57 17.66 10.30
C THR A 95 16.68 17.05 11.15
N CYS A 96 16.38 16.05 11.98
CA CYS A 96 17.37 15.45 12.89
C CYS A 96 17.75 14.00 12.57
N PHE A 97 17.17 13.40 11.52
CA PHE A 97 17.41 12.02 11.10
C PHE A 97 17.12 10.94 12.18
N MET A 98 16.50 11.33 13.29
CA MET A 98 16.01 10.35 14.25
C MET A 98 14.77 9.65 13.73
N LYS A 99 14.65 8.37 14.08
CA LYS A 99 13.46 7.58 13.79
C LYS A 99 12.26 8.12 14.55
N TYR A 100 11.13 8.21 13.86
CA TYR A 100 9.86 8.61 14.47
C TYR A 100 9.38 7.56 15.50
N LYS A 101 8.69 8.04 16.55
CA LYS A 101 7.93 7.19 17.48
C LYS A 101 6.44 7.28 17.14
N ASP A 102 5.71 6.19 17.33
CA ASP A 102 4.26 6.18 17.10
C ASP A 102 3.53 6.84 18.29
N ILE A 103 2.85 7.97 18.04
CA ILE A 103 2.09 8.72 19.06
C ILE A 103 0.93 7.89 19.63
N LEU A 104 0.34 6.98 18.85
CA LEU A 104 -0.81 6.19 19.33
C LEU A 104 -0.40 5.08 20.32
N GLU A 105 0.83 4.56 20.27
CA GLU A 105 1.30 3.62 21.30
C GLU A 105 1.42 4.31 22.67
N GLU A 106 1.75 5.60 22.73
CA GLU A 106 1.88 6.33 24.00
C GLU A 106 0.53 6.59 24.68
N LEU A 107 -0.55 6.77 23.90
CA LEU A 107 -1.91 6.92 24.43
C LEU A 107 -2.46 5.60 24.99
N GLU A 108 -2.12 4.45 24.40
CA GLU A 108 -2.56 3.13 24.92
C GLU A 108 -1.80 2.68 26.18
N ILE A 109 -0.61 3.24 26.45
CA ILE A 109 0.18 2.94 27.66
C ILE A 109 -0.23 3.82 28.85
N THR A 110 -0.93 4.93 28.59
CA THR A 110 -1.33 5.90 29.62
C THR A 110 -2.76 5.73 30.13
N GLU A 111 -3.53 4.78 29.58
CA GLU A 111 -4.81 4.27 30.12
C GLU A 111 -4.62 3.02 30.99
#